data_AF-A0A7J5XG25-F1
#
_entry.id   AF-A0A7J5XG25-F1
#
_cell.length_a   1.000
_cell.length_b   1.000
_cell.length_c   1.000
_cell.angle_alpha   90.00
_cell.angle_beta   90.00
_cell.angle_gamma   90.00
#
_symmetry.space_group_name_H-M   'P 1'
#
loop_
_entity.id
_entity.type
_entity.pdbx_description
1 polymer ?
#
loop_
_entity_poly.entity_id
_entity_poly.type
_entity_poly.pdbx_seq_one_letter_code
_entity_poly.pdbx_strand_id
1 'polypeptide(L)'
;MVCVQVESICSLLRGSVVARAFEQTKCFTPGRGLQEFQQELDPKVNCTKKLRLHVKTRLLLVLLQYTDSEIQLRRDMVFCQSLVAAVCAFSEHLLAVLNQFHSVGLDSEQDPQDQQEVQEAGRRWLDQISSAGLMLHFQSLLSPNLTDEQAMLEDCQVALMDLEKVTFYFLQFEGEPLVANMPMSFQVEGSRQALKVCFHLESFYFLQLPPPEDMEGYYYRDNVSVEEYQAQINSSSLEKVKQYYKRLRAFYLDQSNLTPSSTPKAALIDKLMRP
;
A
#
# COMPACT_ATOMS: atom_id res chain seq x y z
N MET A 1 -47.62 24.75 -8.65
CA MET A 1 -46.85 24.16 -7.54
C MET A 1 -45.37 24.58 -7.53
N VAL A 2 -44.67 24.61 -8.68
CA VAL A 2 -43.24 25.01 -8.76
C VAL A 2 -42.99 26.50 -8.45
N CYS A 3 -43.91 27.41 -8.78
CA CYS A 3 -43.75 28.84 -8.48
C CYS A 3 -43.78 29.16 -6.96
N VAL A 4 -44.62 28.45 -6.19
CA VAL A 4 -44.77 28.67 -4.74
C VAL A 4 -43.53 28.19 -3.97
N GLN A 5 -42.89 27.10 -4.42
CA GLN A 5 -41.63 26.63 -3.82
C GLN A 5 -40.44 27.54 -4.15
N VAL A 6 -40.42 28.15 -5.34
CA VAL A 6 -39.39 29.12 -5.72
C VAL A 6 -39.53 30.42 -4.92
N GLU A 7 -40.75 30.91 -4.70
CA GLU A 7 -41.00 32.07 -3.84
C GLU A 7 -40.61 31.82 -2.38
N SER A 8 -40.82 30.60 -1.87
CA SER A 8 -40.42 30.21 -0.51
C SER A 8 -38.88 30.20 -0.34
N ILE A 9 -38.14 29.76 -1.37
CA ILE A 9 -36.66 29.78 -1.36
C ILE A 9 -36.13 31.21 -1.55
N CYS A 10 -36.75 32.01 -2.42
CA CYS A 10 -36.41 33.44 -2.60
C CYS A 10 -36.80 34.32 -1.40
N SER A 11 -37.71 33.86 -0.54
CA SER A 11 -38.04 34.47 0.75
C SER A 11 -36.98 34.11 1.81
N LEU A 12 -36.51 32.86 1.83
CA LEU A 12 -35.45 32.36 2.72
C LEU A 12 -34.08 33.00 2.42
N LEU A 13 -33.80 33.33 1.16
CA LEU A 13 -32.57 34.00 0.73
C LEU A 13 -32.71 35.53 0.75
N ARG A 14 -33.21 36.10 1.85
CA ARG A 14 -33.21 37.56 2.08
C ARG A 14 -32.53 37.92 3.40
N GLY A 15 -31.94 39.11 3.45
CA GLY A 15 -31.36 39.66 4.68
C GLY A 15 -30.19 38.83 5.23
N SER A 16 -30.26 38.49 6.52
CA SER A 16 -29.16 37.86 7.28
C SER A 16 -28.73 36.48 6.76
N VAL A 17 -29.62 35.75 6.08
CA VAL A 17 -29.33 34.42 5.52
C VAL A 17 -28.38 34.53 4.31
N VAL A 18 -28.50 35.58 3.50
CA VAL A 18 -27.61 35.83 2.36
C VAL A 18 -26.21 36.20 2.82
N ALA A 19 -26.11 37.02 3.87
CA ALA A 19 -24.83 37.38 4.48
C ALA A 19 -24.12 36.15 5.09
N ARG A 20 -24.87 35.25 5.76
CA ARG A 20 -24.32 34.00 6.28
C ARG A 20 -23.86 33.05 5.16
N ALA A 21 -24.65 32.93 4.09
CA ALA A 21 -24.27 32.12 2.92
C ALA A 21 -23.01 32.68 2.22
N PHE A 22 -22.89 34.01 2.12
CA PHE A 22 -21.70 34.66 1.58
C PHE A 22 -20.47 34.40 2.45
N GLU A 23 -20.57 34.57 3.78
CA GLU A 23 -19.46 34.30 4.71
C GLU A 23 -18.98 32.84 4.67
N GLN A 24 -19.90 31.89 4.49
CA GLN A 24 -19.56 30.47 4.36
C GLN A 24 -18.96 30.10 3.00
N THR A 25 -19.07 30.96 1.99
CA THR A 25 -18.64 30.67 0.61
C THR A 25 -17.53 31.59 0.10
N LYS A 26 -17.13 32.62 0.87
CA LYS A 26 -16.15 33.65 0.49
C LYS A 26 -14.77 33.12 0.10
N CYS A 27 -14.35 31.98 0.67
CA CYS A 27 -13.07 31.34 0.34
C CYS A 27 -13.02 30.78 -1.09
N PHE A 28 -14.17 30.53 -1.72
CA PHE A 28 -14.26 29.95 -3.06
C PHE A 28 -14.36 31.00 -4.18
N THR A 29 -14.50 32.28 -3.84
CA THR A 29 -14.47 33.42 -4.77
C THR A 29 -13.68 34.59 -4.18
N PRO A 30 -12.35 34.45 -4.01
CA PRO A 30 -11.52 35.50 -3.45
C PRO A 30 -11.57 36.74 -4.36
N GLY A 31 -11.97 37.88 -3.80
CA GLY A 31 -12.08 39.16 -4.51
C GLY A 31 -13.50 39.63 -4.86
N ARG A 32 -14.55 38.84 -4.57
CA ARG A 32 -15.95 39.27 -4.76
C ARG A 32 -16.57 39.83 -3.50
N GLY A 33 -17.35 40.92 -3.65
CA GLY A 33 -18.05 41.57 -2.56
C GLY A 33 -19.47 41.04 -2.33
N LEU A 34 -19.98 41.21 -1.11
CA LEU A 34 -21.36 40.85 -0.73
C LEU A 34 -22.42 41.50 -1.63
N GLN A 35 -22.13 42.71 -2.15
CA GLN A 35 -23.04 43.47 -3.00
C GLN A 35 -23.22 42.86 -4.41
N GLU A 36 -22.14 42.32 -5.00
CA GLU A 36 -22.20 41.61 -6.28
C GLU A 36 -22.94 40.28 -6.14
N PHE A 37 -22.68 39.56 -5.03
CA PHE A 37 -23.38 38.33 -4.68
C PHE A 37 -24.89 38.55 -4.51
N GLN A 38 -25.28 39.69 -3.94
CA GLN A 38 -26.69 40.06 -3.77
C GLN A 38 -27.39 40.43 -5.08
N GLN A 39 -26.69 41.03 -6.05
CA GLN A 39 -27.23 41.37 -7.37
C GLN A 39 -27.50 40.14 -8.25
N GLU A 40 -26.67 39.09 -8.17
CA GLU A 40 -26.90 37.83 -8.91
C GLU A 40 -28.12 37.03 -8.41
N LEU A 41 -28.55 37.29 -7.17
CA LEU A 41 -29.71 36.65 -6.55
C LEU A 41 -31.04 37.36 -6.86
N ASP A 42 -31.01 38.54 -7.49
CA ASP A 42 -32.23 39.30 -7.82
C ASP A 42 -33.03 38.63 -8.96
N PRO A 43 -34.37 38.51 -8.87
CA PRO A 43 -35.13 37.48 -9.57
C PRO A 43 -35.46 37.79 -11.04
N LYS A 44 -34.93 38.87 -11.63
CA LYS A 44 -35.46 39.39 -12.91
C LYS A 44 -35.04 38.66 -14.18
N VAL A 45 -34.00 37.83 -14.24
CA VAL A 45 -33.60 37.22 -15.54
C VAL A 45 -32.94 35.86 -15.38
N ASN A 46 -33.63 34.75 -15.70
CA ASN A 46 -32.99 33.45 -15.95
C ASN A 46 -32.12 32.84 -14.80
N CYS A 47 -32.02 33.55 -13.66
CA CYS A 47 -31.17 33.24 -12.52
C CYS A 47 -31.63 31.99 -11.80
N THR A 48 -32.93 31.70 -11.74
CA THR A 48 -33.41 30.53 -10.99
C THR A 48 -32.93 29.20 -11.59
N LYS A 49 -32.77 29.10 -12.91
CA LYS A 49 -32.20 27.91 -13.56
C LYS A 49 -30.68 27.86 -13.40
N LYS A 50 -29.99 29.00 -13.58
CA LYS A 50 -28.53 29.10 -13.45
C LYS A 50 -28.06 28.90 -12.00
N LEU A 51 -28.75 29.49 -11.04
CA LEU A 51 -28.57 29.32 -9.60
C LEU A 51 -28.89 27.90 -9.16
N ARG A 52 -30.01 27.32 -9.62
CA ARG A 52 -30.33 25.91 -9.33
C ARG A 52 -29.26 24.96 -9.87
N LEU A 53 -28.77 25.19 -11.08
CA LEU A 53 -27.69 24.41 -11.66
C LEU A 53 -26.40 24.61 -10.87
N HIS A 54 -26.05 25.85 -10.52
CA HIS A 54 -24.85 26.16 -9.75
C HIS A 54 -24.89 25.51 -8.36
N VAL A 55 -26.01 25.64 -7.64
CA VAL A 55 -26.24 25.00 -6.34
C VAL A 55 -26.18 23.48 -6.45
N LYS A 56 -26.81 22.88 -7.48
CA LYS A 56 -26.74 21.44 -7.74
C LYS A 56 -25.31 20.98 -8.01
N THR A 57 -24.55 21.69 -8.85
CA THR A 57 -23.15 21.36 -9.14
C THR A 57 -22.28 21.52 -7.90
N ARG A 58 -22.48 22.56 -7.08
CA ARG A 58 -21.73 22.79 -5.84
C ARG A 58 -22.04 21.72 -4.79
N LEU A 59 -23.30 21.35 -4.60
CA LEU A 59 -23.70 20.24 -3.73
C LEU A 59 -23.12 18.92 -4.21
N LEU A 60 -23.15 18.65 -5.51
CA LEU A 60 -22.53 17.45 -6.09
C LEU A 60 -21.02 17.42 -5.82
N LEU A 61 -20.32 18.54 -5.99
CA LEU A 61 -18.88 18.63 -5.72
C LEU A 61 -18.57 18.43 -4.23
N VAL A 62 -19.36 18.99 -3.33
CA VAL A 62 -19.20 18.80 -1.88
C VAL A 62 -19.49 17.35 -1.48
N LEU A 63 -20.55 16.75 -2.02
CA LEU A 63 -20.88 15.35 -1.78
C LEU A 63 -19.80 14.42 -2.34
N LEU A 64 -19.29 14.68 -3.54
CA LEU A 64 -18.17 13.95 -4.11
C LEU A 64 -16.92 14.10 -3.25
N GLN A 65 -16.58 15.31 -2.80
CA GLN A 65 -15.42 15.54 -1.94
C GLN A 65 -15.57 14.85 -0.57
N TYR A 66 -16.78 14.85 0.01
CA TYR A 66 -17.09 14.18 1.27
C TYR A 66 -17.00 12.65 1.12
N THR A 67 -17.65 12.10 0.10
CA THR A 67 -17.59 10.66 -0.21
C THR A 67 -16.17 10.22 -0.56
N ASP A 68 -15.41 11.03 -1.30
CA ASP A 68 -14.00 10.78 -1.60
C ASP A 68 -13.16 10.79 -0.32
N SER A 69 -13.44 11.68 0.64
CA SER A 69 -12.76 11.72 1.93
C SER A 69 -13.02 10.47 2.79
N GLU A 70 -14.28 9.98 2.85
CA GLU A 70 -14.61 8.75 3.57
C GLU A 70 -14.01 7.51 2.90
N ILE A 71 -14.09 7.42 1.56
CA ILE A 71 -13.46 6.32 0.81
C ILE A 71 -11.95 6.35 0.97
N GLN A 72 -11.34 7.53 0.89
CA GLN A 72 -9.90 7.70 1.09
C GLN A 72 -9.49 7.23 2.49
N LEU A 73 -10.23 7.62 3.53
CA LEU A 73 -9.94 7.21 4.91
C LEU A 73 -10.06 5.68 5.08
N ARG A 74 -11.07 5.04 4.48
CA ARG A 74 -11.19 3.57 4.50
C ARG A 74 -9.99 2.90 3.81
N ARG A 75 -9.60 3.40 2.64
CA ARG A 75 -8.43 2.87 1.89
C ARG A 75 -7.12 3.09 2.63
N ASP A 76 -6.93 4.25 3.26
CA ASP A 76 -5.74 4.55 4.04
C ASP A 76 -5.69 3.66 5.30
N MET A 77 -6.83 3.39 5.94
CA MET A 77 -6.89 2.45 7.07
C MET A 77 -6.49 1.03 6.64
N VAL A 78 -7.08 0.52 5.55
CA VAL A 78 -6.76 -0.82 5.03
C VAL A 78 -5.30 -0.91 4.57
N PHE A 79 -4.77 0.14 3.94
CA PHE A 79 -3.36 0.25 3.57
C PHE A 79 -2.44 0.18 4.80
N CYS A 80 -2.70 1.00 5.82
CA CYS A 80 -1.92 0.99 7.05
C CYS A 80 -1.97 -0.38 7.75
N GLN A 81 -3.14 -1.01 7.84
CA GLN A 81 -3.29 -2.35 8.41
C GLN A 81 -2.48 -3.39 7.63
N SER A 82 -2.58 -3.36 6.30
CA SER A 82 -1.84 -4.28 5.42
C SER A 82 -0.33 -4.06 5.52
N LEU A 83 0.12 -2.81 5.56
CA LEU A 83 1.52 -2.45 5.71
C LEU A 83 2.08 -2.89 7.06
N VAL A 84 1.36 -2.65 8.16
CA VAL A 84 1.78 -3.09 9.49
C VAL A 84 1.88 -4.62 9.53
N ALA A 85 0.88 -5.33 9.00
CA ALA A 85 0.92 -6.79 8.94
C ALA A 85 2.11 -7.29 8.11
N ALA A 86 2.39 -6.67 6.97
CA ALA A 86 3.53 -7.00 6.11
C ALA A 86 4.88 -6.76 6.82
N VAL A 87 5.05 -5.61 7.47
CA VAL A 87 6.27 -5.25 8.21
C VAL A 87 6.48 -6.19 9.39
N CYS A 88 5.44 -6.53 10.15
CA CYS A 88 5.54 -7.47 11.27
C CYS A 88 5.91 -8.87 10.80
N ALA A 89 5.18 -9.42 9.82
CA ALA A 89 5.46 -10.74 9.28
C ALA A 89 6.88 -10.82 8.70
N PHE A 90 7.31 -9.80 7.96
CA PHE A 90 8.67 -9.75 7.43
C PHE A 90 9.72 -9.64 8.53
N SER A 91 9.52 -8.77 9.53
CA SER A 91 10.41 -8.61 10.68
C SER A 91 10.64 -9.92 11.42
N GLU A 92 9.57 -10.68 11.68
CA GLU A 92 9.65 -11.97 12.37
C GLU A 92 10.49 -12.98 11.58
N HIS A 93 10.25 -13.11 10.27
CA HIS A 93 11.02 -14.00 9.41
C HIS A 93 12.49 -13.56 9.31
N LEU A 94 12.73 -12.26 9.12
CA LEU A 94 14.07 -11.70 9.02
C LEU A 94 14.86 -11.96 10.31
N LEU A 95 14.26 -11.68 11.48
CA LEU A 95 14.91 -11.91 12.76
C LEU A 95 15.17 -13.40 13.01
N ALA A 96 14.22 -14.27 12.62
CA ALA A 96 14.42 -15.71 12.73
C ALA A 96 15.62 -16.19 11.89
N VAL A 97 15.79 -15.68 10.67
CA VAL A 97 16.97 -15.97 9.83
C VAL A 97 18.24 -15.38 10.45
N LEU A 98 18.20 -14.12 10.90
CA LEU A 98 19.37 -13.44 11.46
C LEU A 98 19.86 -14.06 12.78
N ASN A 99 18.95 -14.58 13.61
CA ASN A 99 19.30 -15.27 14.86
C ASN A 99 20.02 -16.61 14.63
N GLN A 100 19.84 -17.26 13.47
CA GLN A 100 20.59 -18.47 13.13
C GLN A 100 22.09 -18.21 12.98
N PHE A 101 22.48 -16.97 12.68
CA PHE A 101 23.89 -16.56 12.66
C PHE A 101 24.44 -16.27 14.07
N HIS A 102 23.56 -16.02 15.04
CA HIS A 102 23.93 -15.72 16.42
C HIS A 102 24.13 -16.97 17.28
N SER A 103 23.38 -18.06 17.02
CA SER A 103 23.45 -19.30 17.82
C SER A 103 24.78 -20.06 17.71
N VAL A 104 25.73 -19.56 16.92
CA VAL A 104 27.08 -20.10 16.79
C VAL A 104 27.86 -19.80 18.08
N GLY A 105 27.73 -20.68 19.06
CA GLY A 105 28.63 -20.74 20.22
C GLY A 105 27.99 -20.81 21.60
N LEU A 106 26.65 -20.77 21.73
CA LEU A 106 26.01 -20.72 23.04
C LEU A 106 25.50 -22.06 23.57
N ASP A 107 25.13 -23.04 22.74
CA ASP A 107 24.84 -24.42 23.15
C ASP A 107 24.79 -25.30 21.91
N SER A 108 25.43 -26.47 21.88
CA SER A 108 25.30 -27.39 20.73
C SER A 108 25.46 -28.84 21.14
N GLU A 109 24.32 -29.47 21.46
CA GLU A 109 24.11 -30.91 21.28
C GLU A 109 23.67 -31.26 19.83
N GLN A 110 23.64 -30.27 18.92
CA GLN A 110 23.27 -30.44 17.51
C GLN A 110 24.50 -30.71 16.64
N ASP A 111 24.33 -31.57 15.62
CA ASP A 111 25.39 -31.92 14.67
C ASP A 111 25.94 -30.66 13.97
N PRO A 112 27.26 -30.41 13.98
CA PRO A 112 27.88 -29.29 13.29
C PRO A 112 27.50 -29.17 11.81
N GLN A 113 27.19 -30.30 11.16
CA GLN A 113 26.78 -30.32 9.75
C GLN A 113 25.39 -29.72 9.53
N ASP A 114 24.44 -29.97 10.44
CA ASP A 114 23.07 -29.45 10.35
C ASP A 114 23.03 -27.93 10.60
N GLN A 115 23.86 -27.42 11.51
CA GLN A 115 23.95 -25.99 11.78
C GLN A 115 24.47 -25.20 10.58
N GLN A 116 25.45 -25.77 9.87
CA GLN A 116 26.01 -25.14 8.69
C GLN A 116 25.00 -25.12 7.53
N GLU A 117 24.19 -26.17 7.36
CA GLU A 117 23.12 -26.21 6.35
C GLU A 117 22.03 -25.16 6.62
N VAL A 118 21.61 -24.99 7.88
CA VAL A 118 20.65 -23.95 8.29
C VAL A 118 21.19 -22.55 8.01
N GLN A 119 22.45 -22.29 8.34
CA GLN A 119 23.07 -20.98 8.09
C GLN A 119 23.18 -20.68 6.59
N GLU A 120 23.58 -21.66 5.79
CA GLU A 120 23.64 -21.50 4.34
C GLU A 120 22.24 -21.30 3.73
N ALA A 121 21.20 -21.95 4.27
CA ALA A 121 19.82 -21.72 3.87
C ALA A 121 19.38 -20.27 4.18
N GLY A 122 19.74 -19.76 5.36
CA GLY A 122 19.51 -18.37 5.74
C GLY A 122 20.17 -17.36 4.80
N ARG A 123 21.45 -17.59 4.43
CA ARG A 123 22.16 -16.75 3.44
C ARG A 123 21.49 -16.77 2.07
N ARG A 124 21.16 -17.97 1.57
CA ARG A 124 20.46 -18.13 0.28
C ARG A 124 19.12 -17.42 0.27
N TRP A 125 18.38 -17.48 1.37
CA TRP A 125 17.10 -16.78 1.50
C TRP A 125 17.30 -15.26 1.44
N LEU A 126 18.31 -14.71 2.13
CA LEU A 126 18.63 -13.28 2.07
C LEU A 126 19.01 -12.82 0.66
N ASP A 127 19.90 -13.57 -0.02
CA ASP A 127 20.29 -13.30 -1.41
C ASP A 127 19.11 -13.40 -2.38
N GLN A 128 18.21 -14.35 -2.13
CA GLN A 128 17.02 -14.55 -2.94
C GLN A 128 16.07 -13.36 -2.82
N ILE A 129 15.79 -12.88 -1.61
CA ILE A 129 14.84 -11.77 -1.42
C ILE A 129 15.41 -10.42 -1.84
N SER A 130 16.75 -10.24 -1.77
CA SER A 130 17.38 -9.01 -2.25
C SER A 130 17.32 -8.89 -3.77
N SER A 131 17.45 -10.00 -4.49
CA SER A 131 17.44 -10.02 -5.96
C SER A 131 16.03 -10.18 -6.55
N ALA A 132 15.22 -11.11 -6.03
CA ALA A 132 13.88 -11.39 -6.56
C ALA A 132 12.79 -10.43 -6.03
N GLY A 133 13.05 -9.80 -4.88
CA GLY A 133 12.09 -9.02 -4.09
C GLY A 133 11.29 -9.86 -3.10
N LEU A 134 10.49 -9.20 -2.25
CA LEU A 134 9.62 -9.88 -1.30
C LEU A 134 8.28 -10.24 -1.95
N MET A 135 7.82 -11.47 -1.75
CA MET A 135 6.44 -11.88 -2.06
C MET A 135 5.63 -12.00 -0.78
N LEU A 136 4.54 -11.26 -0.70
CA LEU A 136 3.54 -11.40 0.36
C LEU A 136 2.36 -12.23 -0.15
N HIS A 137 2.12 -13.36 0.48
CA HIS A 137 0.93 -14.17 0.24
C HIS A 137 -0.07 -13.95 1.38
N PHE A 138 -1.27 -13.52 1.03
CA PHE A 138 -2.37 -13.40 1.98
C PHE A 138 -3.63 -14.00 1.36
N GLN A 139 -4.52 -14.51 2.21
CA GLN A 139 -5.79 -15.09 1.81
C GLN A 139 -6.91 -14.30 2.47
N SER A 140 -7.78 -13.69 1.65
CA SER A 140 -9.01 -13.09 2.14
C SER A 140 -10.07 -14.16 2.35
N LEU A 141 -10.78 -14.09 3.46
CA LEU A 141 -11.96 -14.91 3.76
C LEU A 141 -13.28 -14.13 3.59
N LEU A 142 -13.20 -12.89 3.10
CA LEU A 142 -14.35 -12.03 2.83
C LEU A 142 -15.16 -12.57 1.64
N SER A 143 -16.48 -12.49 1.75
CA SER A 143 -17.44 -12.88 0.73
C SER A 143 -17.79 -11.69 -0.17
N PRO A 144 -17.60 -11.79 -1.50
CA PRO A 144 -18.02 -10.74 -2.42
C PRO A 144 -19.55 -10.59 -2.52
N ASN A 145 -20.32 -11.53 -1.95
CA ASN A 145 -21.78 -11.51 -1.99
C ASN A 145 -22.41 -10.62 -0.90
N LEU A 146 -21.62 -10.16 0.06
CA LEU A 146 -22.07 -9.25 1.12
C LEU A 146 -21.56 -7.84 0.78
N THR A 147 -22.46 -6.85 0.72
CA THR A 147 -22.14 -5.49 0.26
C THR A 147 -20.99 -4.84 1.04
N ASP A 148 -20.96 -5.05 2.36
CA ASP A 148 -19.93 -4.47 3.23
C ASP A 148 -18.57 -5.16 2.99
N GLU A 149 -18.56 -6.49 2.87
CA GLU A 149 -17.36 -7.28 2.62
C GLU A 149 -16.83 -7.09 1.19
N GLN A 150 -17.72 -6.89 0.21
CA GLN A 150 -17.36 -6.51 -1.15
C GLN A 150 -16.65 -5.15 -1.16
N ALA A 151 -17.19 -4.14 -0.46
CA ALA A 151 -16.55 -2.84 -0.35
C ALA A 151 -15.18 -2.92 0.33
N MET A 152 -15.03 -3.81 1.33
CA MET A 152 -13.73 -4.10 1.95
C MET A 152 -12.76 -4.78 0.98
N LEU A 153 -13.22 -5.72 0.15
CA LEU A 153 -12.40 -6.36 -0.89
C LEU A 153 -11.93 -5.37 -1.96
N GLU A 154 -12.78 -4.41 -2.34
CA GLU A 154 -12.43 -3.29 -3.24
C GLU A 154 -11.36 -2.38 -2.63
N ASP A 155 -11.52 -1.99 -1.36
CA ASP A 155 -10.54 -1.19 -0.65
C ASP A 155 -9.20 -1.94 -0.45
N CYS A 156 -9.26 -3.24 -0.13
CA CYS A 156 -8.09 -4.12 -0.06
C CYS A 156 -7.35 -4.20 -1.39
N GLN A 157 -8.06 -4.36 -2.51
CA GLN A 157 -7.42 -4.45 -3.83
C GLN A 157 -6.61 -3.19 -4.15
N VAL A 158 -7.15 -2.01 -3.84
CA VAL A 158 -6.43 -0.74 -4.02
C VAL A 158 -5.24 -0.64 -3.07
N ALA A 159 -5.43 -0.97 -1.79
CA ALA A 159 -4.37 -0.96 -0.79
C ALA A 159 -3.19 -1.85 -1.18
N LEU A 160 -3.45 -3.03 -1.75
CA LEU A 160 -2.41 -3.96 -2.19
C LEU A 160 -1.61 -3.42 -3.39
N MET A 161 -2.25 -2.73 -4.33
CA MET A 161 -1.52 -2.09 -5.44
C MET A 161 -0.60 -0.97 -4.95
N ASP A 162 -1.01 -0.25 -3.91
CA ASP A 162 -0.15 0.76 -3.29
C ASP A 162 0.95 0.10 -2.44
N LEU A 163 0.67 -1.05 -1.82
CA LEU A 163 1.65 -1.83 -1.06
C LEU A 163 2.80 -2.33 -1.95
N GLU A 164 2.54 -2.64 -3.22
CA GLU A 164 3.58 -3.03 -4.20
C GLU A 164 4.61 -1.94 -4.48
N LYS A 165 4.30 -0.68 -4.17
CA LYS A 165 5.22 0.45 -4.33
C LYS A 165 6.09 0.68 -3.09
N VAL A 166 5.82 -0.05 -2.01
CA VAL A 166 6.57 0.07 -0.76
C VAL A 166 7.90 -0.63 -0.91
N THR A 167 8.98 0.06 -0.57
CA THR A 167 10.33 -0.51 -0.59
C THR A 167 10.89 -0.59 0.82
N PHE A 168 11.46 -1.73 1.16
CA PHE A 168 12.14 -1.95 2.44
C PHE A 168 13.62 -1.62 2.29
N TYR A 169 14.11 -0.75 3.17
CA TYR A 169 15.51 -0.34 3.23
C TYR A 169 16.12 -0.85 4.53
N PHE A 170 17.36 -1.31 4.47
CA PHE A 170 18.10 -1.70 5.66
C PHE A 170 19.20 -0.68 5.92
N LEU A 171 19.24 -0.18 7.14
CA LEU A 171 20.22 0.78 7.60
C LEU A 171 20.89 0.22 8.86
N GLN A 172 22.19 0.48 8.99
CA GLN A 172 22.88 0.18 10.23
C GLN A 172 22.48 1.21 11.28
N PHE A 173 22.16 0.74 12.48
CA PHE A 173 21.86 1.60 13.61
C PHE A 173 23.15 2.18 14.20
N GLU A 174 23.26 3.52 14.25
CA GLU A 174 24.44 4.23 14.78
C GLU A 174 24.21 4.85 16.19
N GLY A 175 23.13 4.48 16.89
CA GLY A 175 22.73 5.06 18.19
C GLY A 175 22.76 4.09 19.38
N GLU A 176 22.29 4.54 20.55
CA GLU A 176 21.94 3.64 21.67
C GLU A 176 20.51 3.12 21.52
N PRO A 177 20.24 1.81 21.77
CA PRO A 177 18.92 1.25 21.62
C PRO A 177 17.92 1.92 22.57
N LEU A 178 16.87 2.51 22.00
CA LEU A 178 15.83 3.27 22.75
C LEU A 178 15.05 2.40 23.75
N VAL A 179 14.99 1.08 23.51
CA VAL A 179 14.22 0.12 24.29
C VAL A 179 15.01 -1.20 24.38
N ALA A 180 15.15 -1.76 25.58
CA ALA A 180 15.79 -3.05 25.79
C ALA A 180 15.04 -4.17 25.04
N ASN A 181 15.78 -5.13 24.48
CA ASN A 181 15.27 -6.29 23.73
C ASN A 181 14.54 -5.97 22.41
N MET A 182 14.76 -4.79 21.82
CA MET A 182 14.30 -4.46 20.46
C MET A 182 15.48 -4.54 19.49
N PRO A 183 15.75 -5.71 18.87
CA PRO A 183 16.91 -5.90 17.98
C PRO A 183 16.81 -5.14 16.66
N MET A 184 15.63 -4.57 16.37
CA MET A 184 15.35 -3.78 15.19
C MET A 184 14.34 -2.68 15.50
N SER A 185 14.51 -1.52 14.86
CA SER A 185 13.52 -0.43 14.86
C SER A 185 13.16 -0.04 13.43
N PHE A 186 11.97 0.54 13.24
CA PHE A 186 11.48 0.89 11.90
C PHE A 186 11.08 2.36 11.84
N GLN A 187 11.34 2.97 10.68
CA GLN A 187 10.90 4.32 10.35
C GLN A 187 10.21 4.28 8.98
N VAL A 188 9.03 4.87 8.90
CA VAL A 188 8.26 4.97 7.66
C VAL A 188 8.42 6.39 7.11
N GLU A 189 8.88 6.50 5.87
CA GLU A 189 9.09 7.78 5.18
C GLU A 189 8.38 7.82 3.83
N GLY A 190 8.15 9.03 3.33
CA GLY A 190 7.64 9.26 1.98
C GLY A 190 6.12 9.47 1.93
N SER A 191 5.53 9.08 0.80
CA SER A 191 4.10 9.29 0.52
C SER A 191 3.49 8.02 -0.09
N ARG A 192 2.17 8.00 -0.26
CA ARG A 192 1.44 6.86 -0.83
C ARG A 192 1.96 6.38 -2.21
N GLN A 193 2.63 7.24 -2.97
CA GLN A 193 3.18 6.88 -4.28
C GLN A 193 4.62 6.35 -4.21
N ALA A 194 5.32 6.57 -3.10
CA ALA A 194 6.72 6.18 -2.90
C ALA A 194 6.98 6.12 -1.39
N LEU A 195 6.49 5.05 -0.76
CA LEU A 195 6.64 4.85 0.67
C LEU A 195 7.86 3.96 0.92
N LYS A 196 8.68 4.36 1.90
CA LYS A 196 9.89 3.64 2.29
C LYS A 196 9.74 3.19 3.73
N VAL A 197 10.08 1.93 4.00
CA VAL A 197 10.18 1.41 5.36
C VAL A 197 11.66 1.13 5.64
N CYS A 198 12.25 1.91 6.53
CA CYS A 198 13.65 1.81 6.90
C CYS A 198 13.79 0.97 8.16
N PHE A 199 14.36 -0.22 8.03
CA PHE A 199 14.74 -1.13 9.10
C PHE A 199 16.13 -0.75 9.61
N HIS A 200 16.21 -0.30 10.86
CA HIS A 200 17.47 -0.03 11.53
C HIS A 200 17.88 -1.27 12.32
N LEU A 201 18.99 -1.88 11.92
CA LEU A 201 19.52 -3.10 12.49
C LEU A 201 20.81 -2.81 13.26
N GLU A 202 21.03 -3.54 14.34
CA GLU A 202 22.33 -3.54 15.02
C GLU A 202 23.45 -4.01 14.09
N SER A 203 24.67 -3.52 14.32
CA SER A 203 25.86 -3.79 13.49
C SER A 203 26.08 -5.28 13.19
N PHE A 204 25.86 -6.15 14.17
CA PHE A 204 26.02 -7.60 13.99
C PHE A 204 25.08 -8.17 12.91
N TYR A 205 23.82 -7.77 12.95
CA TYR A 205 22.79 -8.21 12.00
C TYR A 205 22.96 -7.57 10.63
N PHE A 206 23.31 -6.29 10.60
CA PHE A 206 23.51 -5.55 9.35
C PHE A 206 24.61 -6.16 8.49
N LEU A 207 25.71 -6.61 9.10
CA LEU A 207 26.84 -7.25 8.41
C LEU A 207 26.49 -8.59 7.75
N GLN A 208 25.35 -9.22 8.08
CA GLN A 208 24.90 -10.46 7.44
C GLN A 208 24.06 -10.22 6.19
N LEU A 209 23.67 -8.97 5.89
CA LEU A 209 22.83 -8.65 4.74
C LEU A 209 23.64 -8.67 3.43
N PRO A 210 23.01 -9.07 2.31
CA PRO A 210 23.61 -8.99 0.98
C PRO A 210 23.75 -7.55 0.49
N PRO A 211 24.67 -7.27 -0.44
CA PRO A 211 24.78 -5.95 -1.07
C PRO A 211 23.52 -5.63 -1.90
N PRO A 212 23.12 -4.35 -2.02
CA PRO A 212 21.90 -3.96 -2.71
C PRO A 212 21.97 -4.18 -4.23
N GLU A 213 20.88 -4.67 -4.84
CA GLU A 213 20.63 -4.73 -6.29
C GLU A 213 19.35 -3.94 -6.63
N ASP A 214 19.39 -3.09 -7.67
CA ASP A 214 18.26 -2.22 -8.09
C ASP A 214 17.31 -2.95 -9.06
N MET A 215 15.99 -2.87 -8.84
CA MET A 215 14.96 -3.41 -9.75
C MET A 215 13.71 -2.48 -9.84
N GLU A 216 13.28 -2.17 -11.07
CA GLU A 216 12.09 -1.37 -11.40
C GLU A 216 11.04 -2.18 -12.19
N GLY A 217 9.73 -1.89 -12.03
CA GLY A 217 8.65 -2.56 -12.77
C GLY A 217 7.36 -1.74 -12.91
N TYR A 218 6.67 -1.88 -14.06
CA TYR A 218 5.52 -1.09 -14.53
C TYR A 218 4.18 -1.89 -14.55
N TYR A 219 3.02 -1.18 -14.57
CA TYR A 219 1.64 -1.73 -14.46
C TYR A 219 0.65 -1.20 -15.52
N TYR A 220 -0.43 -1.95 -15.86
CA TYR A 220 -1.75 -1.45 -16.33
C TYR A 220 -2.91 -2.46 -16.07
N ARG A 221 -4.16 -1.97 -16.00
CA ARG A 221 -5.42 -2.65 -15.57
C ARG A 221 -6.63 -2.26 -16.46
N ASP A 222 -7.65 -3.13 -16.53
CA ASP A 222 -9.06 -2.84 -16.90
C ASP A 222 -10.08 -3.51 -15.92
N ASN A 223 -11.31 -2.99 -15.83
CA ASN A 223 -12.37 -3.38 -14.86
C ASN A 223 -13.52 -4.21 -15.49
N VAL A 224 -14.11 -5.15 -14.73
CA VAL A 224 -15.28 -6.00 -15.09
C VAL A 224 -16.18 -6.34 -13.86
N SER A 225 -17.18 -7.21 -14.01
CA SER A 225 -18.38 -7.36 -13.15
C SER A 225 -18.23 -8.25 -11.87
N VAL A 226 -19.29 -8.40 -11.06
CA VAL A 226 -19.25 -8.89 -9.66
C VAL A 226 -18.85 -10.37 -9.50
N GLU A 227 -19.40 -11.32 -10.27
CA GLU A 227 -18.96 -12.74 -10.19
C GLU A 227 -17.56 -12.96 -10.78
N GLU A 228 -17.16 -12.11 -11.73
CA GLU A 228 -15.82 -12.11 -12.31
C GLU A 228 -14.78 -11.50 -11.35
N TYR A 229 -15.20 -10.73 -10.35
CA TYR A 229 -14.32 -9.96 -9.48
C TYR A 229 -13.38 -10.84 -8.64
N GLN A 230 -13.92 -11.88 -7.97
CA GLN A 230 -13.10 -12.81 -7.19
C GLN A 230 -12.18 -13.65 -8.07
N ALA A 231 -12.70 -14.11 -9.22
CA ALA A 231 -11.92 -14.85 -10.21
C ALA A 231 -10.79 -13.98 -10.78
N GLN A 232 -11.02 -12.69 -11.01
CA GLN A 232 -10.03 -11.73 -11.49
C GLN A 232 -8.97 -11.43 -10.43
N ILE A 233 -9.35 -11.23 -9.16
CA ILE A 233 -8.37 -11.06 -8.07
C ILE A 233 -7.45 -12.28 -8.02
N ASN A 234 -8.03 -13.49 -8.02
CA ASN A 234 -7.27 -14.73 -7.95
C ASN A 234 -6.40 -14.94 -9.21
N SER A 235 -6.92 -14.60 -10.39
CA SER A 235 -6.19 -14.68 -11.66
C SER A 235 -5.01 -13.70 -11.71
N SER A 236 -5.24 -12.45 -11.30
CA SER A 236 -4.18 -11.43 -11.21
C SER A 236 -3.12 -11.81 -10.18
N SER A 237 -3.54 -12.32 -9.02
CA SER A 237 -2.64 -12.86 -8.00
C SER A 237 -1.81 -14.03 -8.54
N LEU A 238 -2.45 -14.98 -9.24
CA LEU A 238 -1.75 -16.11 -9.86
C LEU A 238 -0.71 -15.65 -10.90
N GLU A 239 -1.02 -14.63 -11.69
CA GLU A 239 -0.05 -14.09 -12.64
C GLU A 239 1.14 -13.41 -11.94
N LYS A 240 0.90 -12.68 -10.84
CA LYS A 240 1.97 -12.11 -10.00
C LYS A 240 2.86 -13.22 -9.41
N VAL A 241 2.25 -14.31 -8.94
CA VAL A 241 2.97 -15.49 -8.45
C VAL A 241 3.83 -16.09 -9.56
N LYS A 242 3.29 -16.29 -10.76
CA LYS A 242 4.06 -16.77 -11.92
C LYS A 242 5.20 -15.84 -12.29
N GLN A 243 5.00 -14.52 -12.27
CA GLN A 243 6.03 -13.53 -12.56
C GLN A 243 7.17 -13.56 -11.55
N TYR A 244 6.86 -13.72 -10.26
CA TYR A 244 7.86 -13.90 -9.23
C TYR A 244 8.63 -15.21 -9.40
N TYR A 245 7.94 -16.33 -9.68
CA TYR A 245 8.62 -17.60 -9.96
C TYR A 245 9.54 -17.51 -11.20
N LYS A 246 9.20 -16.70 -12.20
CA LYS A 246 10.09 -16.41 -13.33
C LYS A 246 11.36 -15.68 -12.88
N ARG A 247 11.23 -14.64 -12.02
CA ARG A 247 12.38 -13.93 -11.43
C ARG A 247 13.24 -14.86 -10.59
N LEU A 248 12.61 -15.66 -9.74
CA LEU A 248 13.29 -16.64 -8.90
C LEU A 248 14.08 -17.67 -9.73
N ARG A 249 13.46 -18.17 -10.80
CA ARG A 249 14.14 -19.09 -11.73
C ARG A 249 15.32 -18.42 -12.43
N ALA A 250 15.20 -17.15 -12.82
CA ALA A 250 16.31 -16.39 -13.41
C ALA A 250 17.47 -16.26 -12.41
N PHE A 251 17.18 -15.87 -11.16
CA PHE A 251 18.17 -15.82 -10.08
C PHE A 251 18.94 -17.14 -9.91
N TYR A 252 18.23 -18.27 -9.79
CA TYR A 252 18.90 -19.57 -9.64
C TYR A 252 19.67 -20.00 -10.90
N LEU A 253 19.20 -19.64 -12.09
CA LEU A 253 19.95 -19.87 -13.33
C LEU A 253 21.27 -19.09 -13.34
N ASP A 254 21.26 -17.82 -12.94
CA ASP A 254 22.45 -16.98 -12.88
C ASP A 254 23.45 -17.47 -11.83
N GLN A 255 22.97 -17.80 -10.62
CA GLN A 255 23.78 -18.46 -9.58
C GLN A 255 24.44 -19.76 -10.07
N SER A 256 23.71 -20.58 -10.84
CA SER A 256 24.24 -21.82 -11.42
C SER A 256 25.28 -21.61 -12.53
N ASN A 257 25.31 -20.42 -13.14
CA ASN A 257 26.28 -20.06 -14.17
C ASN A 257 27.57 -19.48 -13.56
N LEU A 258 27.49 -18.89 -12.36
CA LEU A 258 28.62 -18.30 -11.65
C LEU A 258 29.46 -19.32 -10.88
N THR A 259 28.88 -20.47 -10.50
CA THR A 259 29.57 -21.53 -9.77
C THR A 259 30.21 -22.56 -10.71
N PRO A 260 31.56 -22.69 -10.77
CA PRO A 260 32.21 -23.78 -11.49
C PRO A 260 32.02 -25.08 -10.69
N SER A 261 30.87 -25.72 -10.89
CA SER A 261 30.49 -26.97 -10.22
C SER A 261 30.70 -28.17 -11.14
N SER A 262 31.22 -29.28 -10.62
CA SER A 262 31.28 -30.59 -11.30
C SER A 262 29.91 -31.28 -11.37
N THR A 263 28.92 -30.76 -10.65
CA THR A 263 27.56 -31.28 -10.57
C THR A 263 26.73 -30.77 -11.77
N PRO A 264 25.93 -31.62 -12.43
CA PRO A 264 25.10 -31.20 -13.57
C PRO A 264 24.21 -30.01 -13.18
N LYS A 265 24.16 -28.96 -14.01
CA LYS A 265 23.37 -27.74 -13.76
C LYS A 265 21.91 -28.04 -13.37
N ALA A 266 21.31 -29.06 -13.98
CA ALA A 266 19.96 -29.51 -13.66
C ALA A 266 19.83 -30.07 -12.22
N ALA A 267 20.85 -30.76 -11.70
CA ALA A 267 20.85 -31.30 -10.34
C ALA A 267 21.10 -30.20 -9.28
N LEU A 268 21.86 -29.16 -9.61
CA LEU A 268 22.02 -27.99 -8.76
C LEU A 268 20.70 -27.21 -8.65
N ILE A 269 20.02 -27.00 -9.78
CA ILE A 269 18.70 -26.36 -9.81
C ILE A 269 17.65 -27.23 -9.09
N ASP A 270 17.65 -28.55 -9.27
CA ASP A 270 16.73 -29.44 -8.54
C ASP A 270 16.99 -29.40 -7.02
N LYS A 271 18.26 -29.31 -6.59
CA LYS A 271 18.61 -29.15 -5.17
C LYS A 271 18.22 -27.77 -4.61
N LEU A 272 18.32 -26.71 -5.42
CA LEU A 272 17.91 -25.35 -5.04
C LEU A 272 16.38 -25.15 -5.02
N MET A 273 15.65 -25.95 -5.80
CA MET A 273 14.19 -25.88 -5.94
C MET A 273 13.43 -26.86 -5.03
N ARG A 274 14.13 -27.77 -4.34
CA ARG A 274 13.52 -28.63 -3.32
C ARG A 274 13.31 -27.83 -2.03
N PRO A 275 12.11 -27.90 -1.42
CA PRO A 275 11.83 -27.28 -0.13
C PRO A 275 12.63 -27.92 1.00
#